data_AF-A0A4W6FQ55-F1
#
_entry.id   AF-A0A4W6FQ55-F1
#
_cell.length_a   1.000
_cell.length_b   1.000
_cell.length_c   1.000
_cell.angle_alpha   90.00
_cell.angle_beta   90.00
_cell.angle_gamma   90.00
#
_symmetry.space_group_name_H-M   'P 1'
#
loop_
_entity.id
_entity.type
_entity.pdbx_description
1 polymer ?
#
loop_
_entity_poly.entity_id
_entity_poly.type
_entity_poly.pdbx_seq_one_letter_code
_entity_poly.pdbx_strand_id
1 'polypeptide(L)'
;SRATDKTQPAAFTAEGKFAVKMIFGSTEGGFCMQTQLVGVCLAIIGFLGTILICGLPMWKVTAFVGANIVTSQVFWEGLWMNCVIQSTGHSQCKAYDSILALPQDLQASRALICVSIGVSVVAIGLTVVGARSTNFYHDDRLTKANVGLSGGVVFIIAGLLCIIPVSWSAHSIITGFYNPLPTSERRGELGASIYVGWASGALLVIGGGILCIEKEYWSNKEQVIVILYQMRG
;
A
#
# COMPACT_ATOMS: atom_id res chain seq x y z
N SER A 1 10.04 -35.87 -51.45
CA SER A 1 8.76 -35.77 -50.73
C SER A 1 8.98 -34.92 -49.49
N ARG A 2 8.58 -33.63 -49.42
CA ARG A 2 7.23 -33.10 -49.08
C ARG A 2 6.69 -33.83 -47.82
N ALA A 3 6.37 -33.23 -46.65
CA ALA A 3 5.82 -31.92 -46.32
C ALA A 3 5.90 -31.62 -44.79
N THR A 4 5.91 -30.32 -44.39
CA THR A 4 5.12 -29.60 -43.33
C THR A 4 4.77 -30.29 -42.00
N ASP A 5 4.66 -29.68 -40.80
CA ASP A 5 4.62 -28.32 -40.23
C ASP A 5 4.35 -28.52 -38.70
N LYS A 6 4.74 -27.54 -37.85
CA LYS A 6 4.08 -27.06 -36.59
C LYS A 6 5.00 -26.73 -35.39
N THR A 7 5.16 -25.41 -35.17
CA THR A 7 5.17 -24.65 -33.89
C THR A 7 6.30 -24.80 -32.84
N GLN A 8 7.19 -23.79 -32.77
CA GLN A 8 7.54 -22.82 -31.66
C GLN A 8 7.17 -23.17 -30.19
N PRO A 9 7.74 -22.56 -29.11
CA PRO A 9 9.05 -21.95 -28.79
C PRO A 9 9.59 -22.41 -27.39
N ALA A 10 10.78 -23.01 -27.27
CA ALA A 10 11.30 -23.46 -25.95
C ALA A 10 12.59 -22.74 -25.47
N ALA A 11 12.89 -21.56 -26.03
CA ALA A 11 14.14 -20.84 -25.72
C ALA A 11 14.00 -19.69 -24.71
N PHE A 12 12.80 -19.41 -24.17
CA PHE A 12 12.54 -18.20 -23.37
C PHE A 12 12.55 -18.39 -21.83
N THR A 13 12.81 -19.59 -21.31
CA THR A 13 12.67 -19.90 -19.87
C THR A 13 13.99 -20.00 -19.09
N ALA A 14 15.14 -19.80 -19.73
CA ALA A 14 16.46 -19.85 -19.06
C ALA A 14 16.91 -18.49 -18.52
N GLU A 15 16.61 -17.40 -19.22
CA GLU A 15 17.03 -16.04 -18.87
C GLU A 15 16.36 -15.52 -17.58
N GLY A 16 15.09 -15.88 -17.35
CA GLY A 16 14.35 -15.45 -16.14
C GLY A 16 14.85 -16.09 -14.84
N LYS A 17 15.40 -17.32 -14.90
CA LYS A 17 16.00 -17.98 -13.74
C LYS A 17 17.37 -17.39 -13.37
N PHE A 18 18.08 -16.81 -14.33
CA PHE A 18 19.40 -16.23 -14.12
C PHE A 18 19.33 -14.83 -13.51
N ALA A 19 18.35 -14.01 -13.91
CA ALA A 19 18.13 -12.69 -13.33
C ALA A 19 17.76 -12.74 -11.83
N VAL A 20 16.90 -13.70 -11.43
CA VAL A 20 16.56 -13.92 -10.02
C VAL A 20 17.76 -14.44 -9.22
N LYS A 21 18.60 -15.28 -9.84
CA LYS A 21 19.81 -15.83 -9.21
C LYS A 21 20.94 -14.80 -9.05
N MET A 22 20.96 -13.75 -9.86
CA MET A 22 21.96 -12.67 -9.76
C MET A 22 21.67 -11.64 -8.66
N ILE A 23 20.40 -11.40 -8.27
CA ILE A 23 20.09 -10.55 -7.11
C ILE A 23 20.31 -11.32 -5.78
N PHE A 24 20.12 -12.64 -5.78
CA PHE A 24 20.20 -13.50 -4.60
C PHE A 24 21.47 -14.38 -4.57
N GLY A 25 22.59 -13.81 -5.00
CA GLY A 25 23.90 -14.46 -4.89
C GLY A 25 24.43 -14.46 -3.46
N SER A 26 24.52 -15.66 -2.86
CA SER A 26 25.43 -16.03 -1.77
C SER A 26 25.10 -15.52 -0.35
N THR A 27 24.35 -16.32 0.44
CA THR A 27 24.63 -16.73 1.84
C THR A 27 23.46 -17.60 2.34
N GLU A 28 23.54 -18.92 2.13
CA GLU A 28 22.41 -19.88 2.14
C GLU A 28 21.81 -20.27 3.52
N GLY A 29 21.80 -19.38 4.52
CA GLY A 29 21.20 -19.69 5.83
C GLY A 29 20.49 -18.55 6.56
N GLY A 30 21.00 -17.32 6.45
CA GLY A 30 20.44 -16.14 7.15
C GLY A 30 19.51 -15.28 6.31
N PHE A 31 19.65 -15.31 4.99
CA PHE A 31 19.04 -14.32 4.08
C PHE A 31 17.51 -14.49 3.93
N CYS A 32 16.99 -15.72 3.93
CA CYS A 32 15.56 -15.98 3.77
C CYS A 32 14.74 -15.46 4.97
N MET A 33 15.28 -15.60 6.19
CA MET A 33 14.67 -15.07 7.41
C MET A 33 14.70 -13.54 7.43
N GLN A 34 15.77 -12.94 6.90
CA GLN A 34 15.91 -11.49 6.77
C GLN A 34 14.90 -10.91 5.77
N THR A 35 14.68 -11.56 4.62
CA THR A 35 13.71 -11.07 3.62
C THR A 35 12.27 -11.11 4.14
N GLN A 36 11.88 -12.16 4.87
CA GLN A 36 10.59 -12.22 5.57
C GLN A 36 10.43 -11.09 6.57
N LEU A 37 11.43 -10.92 7.45
CA LEU A 37 11.41 -9.89 8.48
C LEU A 37 11.31 -8.50 7.87
N VAL A 38 12.10 -8.22 6.82
CA VAL A 38 12.05 -6.96 6.09
C VAL A 38 10.67 -6.75 5.47
N GLY A 39 10.11 -7.73 4.77
CA GLY A 39 8.77 -7.63 4.17
C GLY A 39 7.67 -7.32 5.20
N VAL A 40 7.70 -8.00 6.36
CA VAL A 40 6.76 -7.74 7.46
C VAL A 40 6.99 -6.36 8.08
N CYS A 41 8.23 -5.94 8.30
CA CYS A 41 8.54 -4.62 8.84
C CYS A 41 8.06 -3.50 7.90
N LEU A 42 8.27 -3.62 6.58
CA LEU A 42 7.75 -2.66 5.61
C LEU A 42 6.22 -2.62 5.63
N ALA A 43 5.56 -3.77 5.70
CA ALA A 43 4.11 -3.85 5.77
C ALA A 43 3.55 -3.19 7.05
N ILE A 44 4.19 -3.39 8.21
CA ILE A 44 3.81 -2.75 9.47
C ILE A 44 4.01 -1.23 9.40
N ILE A 45 5.14 -0.76 8.86
CA ILE A 45 5.40 0.68 8.71
C ILE A 45 4.36 1.30 7.77
N GLY A 46 4.06 0.66 6.64
CA GLY A 46 3.02 1.12 5.72
C GLY A 46 1.61 1.11 6.33
N PHE A 47 1.30 0.14 7.19
CA PHE A 47 0.05 0.10 7.94
C PHE A 47 -0.06 1.24 8.94
N LEU A 48 0.98 1.48 9.75
CA LEU A 48 1.04 2.60 10.69
C LEU A 48 0.97 3.94 9.97
N GLY A 49 1.62 4.07 8.81
CA GLY A 49 1.52 5.24 7.95
C GLY A 49 0.08 5.46 7.45
N THR A 50 -0.63 4.40 7.06
CA THR A 50 -2.04 4.47 6.64
C THR A 50 -2.96 4.95 7.78
N ILE A 51 -2.73 4.47 9.01
CA ILE A 51 -3.44 4.98 10.21
C ILE A 51 -3.13 6.46 10.44
N LEU A 52 -1.86 6.84 10.31
CA LEU A 52 -1.39 8.20 10.51
C LEU A 52 -2.10 9.17 9.54
N ILE A 53 -2.15 8.85 8.25
CA ILE A 53 -2.85 9.66 7.22
C ILE A 53 -4.35 9.75 7.51
N CYS A 54 -4.96 8.70 8.05
CA CYS A 54 -6.36 8.73 8.45
C CYS A 54 -6.60 9.76 9.56
N GLY A 55 -5.71 9.85 10.57
CA GLY A 55 -5.87 10.77 11.70
C GLY A 55 -5.44 12.22 11.44
N LEU A 56 -4.51 12.45 10.52
CA LEU A 56 -3.89 13.76 10.33
C LEU A 56 -4.75 14.75 9.53
N PRO A 57 -4.90 16.00 9.99
CA PRO A 57 -5.65 17.02 9.28
C PRO A 57 -4.86 17.77 8.20
N MET A 58 -3.95 17.08 7.50
CA MET A 58 -3.04 17.70 6.52
C MET A 58 -3.21 17.11 5.12
N TRP A 59 -4.45 16.93 4.66
CA TRP A 59 -4.74 16.41 3.32
C TRP A 59 -4.69 17.51 2.26
N LYS A 60 -5.24 18.69 2.56
CA LYS A 60 -5.23 19.85 1.69
C LYS A 60 -5.01 21.12 2.50
N VAL A 61 -4.22 22.03 1.97
CA VAL A 61 -3.88 23.29 2.64
C VAL A 61 -4.35 24.45 1.77
N THR A 62 -5.30 25.26 2.23
CA THR A 62 -5.75 26.45 1.49
C THR A 62 -5.40 27.71 2.27
N ALA A 63 -4.65 28.60 1.65
CA ALA A 63 -4.34 29.92 2.20
C ALA A 63 -5.27 30.96 1.59
N PHE A 64 -6.14 31.55 2.42
CA PHE A 64 -6.98 32.67 2.02
C PHE A 64 -6.27 33.96 2.38
N VAL A 65 -5.82 34.69 1.37
CA VAL A 65 -5.31 36.05 1.52
C VAL A 65 -6.39 37.02 1.08
N GLY A 66 -7.21 37.48 2.04
CA GLY A 66 -8.16 38.57 1.80
C GLY A 66 -7.44 39.90 1.55
N ALA A 67 -8.14 40.89 0.97
CA ALA A 67 -7.59 42.22 0.66
C ALA A 67 -7.15 43.05 1.90
N ASN A 68 -7.37 42.54 3.12
CA ASN A 68 -6.90 43.12 4.37
C ASN A 68 -6.05 42.11 5.15
N ILE A 69 -4.92 42.60 5.69
CA ILE A 69 -3.89 41.83 6.42
C ILE A 69 -4.46 41.16 7.70
N VAL A 70 -5.60 41.65 8.21
CA VAL A 70 -6.28 41.20 9.44
C VAL A 70 -7.14 39.94 9.25
N THR A 71 -7.39 39.50 8.01
CA THR A 71 -8.22 38.32 7.70
C THR A 71 -7.48 37.22 6.95
N SER A 72 -6.15 37.15 7.03
CA SER A 72 -5.42 36.02 6.45
C SER A 72 -5.65 34.76 7.29
N GLN A 73 -6.19 33.71 6.66
CA GLN A 73 -6.50 32.45 7.32
C GLN A 73 -5.91 31.29 6.51
N VAL A 74 -5.23 30.38 7.20
CA VAL A 74 -4.73 29.13 6.61
C VAL A 74 -5.61 28.00 7.09
N PHE A 75 -6.28 27.32 6.16
CA PHE A 75 -7.12 26.18 6.45
C PHE A 75 -6.37 24.89 6.11
N TRP A 76 -6.37 23.98 7.08
CA TRP A 76 -5.86 22.63 6.99
C TRP A 76 -7.06 21.70 6.98
N GLU A 77 -7.37 21.16 5.80
CA GLU A 77 -8.46 20.23 5.63
C GLU A 77 -7.93 18.81 5.84
N GLY A 78 -8.50 18.16 6.85
CA GLY A 78 -8.28 16.76 7.15
C GLY A 78 -9.38 15.86 6.67
N LEU A 79 -9.14 14.56 6.84
CA LEU A 79 -10.16 13.57 6.56
C LEU A 79 -11.30 13.63 7.59
N TRP A 80 -11.04 13.88 8.89
CA TRP A 80 -12.09 13.89 9.95
C TRP A 80 -12.30 15.23 10.64
N MET A 81 -11.34 16.14 10.53
CA MET A 81 -11.39 17.46 11.15
C MET A 81 -10.81 18.49 10.19
N ASN A 82 -11.21 19.74 10.35
CA ASN A 82 -10.58 20.88 9.71
C ASN A 82 -10.00 21.81 10.77
N CYS A 83 -8.81 22.33 10.53
CA CYS A 83 -8.14 23.28 11.42
C CYS A 83 -7.93 24.60 10.69
N VAL A 84 -8.31 25.70 11.31
CA VAL A 84 -8.04 27.05 10.81
C VAL A 84 -7.03 27.74 11.72
N ILE A 85 -6.00 28.31 11.11
CA ILE A 85 -5.01 29.15 11.79
C ILE A 85 -5.25 30.58 11.32
N GLN A 86 -5.54 31.46 12.27
CA GLN A 86 -5.84 32.87 12.04
C GLN A 86 -4.65 33.75 12.42
N SER A 87 -4.53 34.95 11.84
CA SER A 87 -3.40 35.87 12.06
C SER A 87 -3.16 36.25 13.53
N THR A 88 -4.17 36.06 14.39
CA THR A 88 -4.10 36.22 15.86
C THR A 88 -3.35 35.09 16.59
N GLY A 89 -2.84 34.08 15.87
CA GLY A 89 -2.05 32.97 16.43
C GLY A 89 -2.88 31.85 17.08
N HIS A 90 -4.21 31.99 17.13
CA HIS A 90 -5.10 30.95 17.63
C HIS A 90 -5.39 29.91 16.53
N SER A 91 -5.16 28.62 16.84
CA SER A 91 -5.61 27.50 16.03
C SER A 91 -6.95 26.98 16.55
N GLN A 92 -7.95 26.91 15.67
CA GLN A 92 -9.27 26.36 15.99
C GLN A 92 -9.47 25.13 15.11
N CYS A 93 -9.54 23.96 15.74
CA CYS A 93 -9.84 22.71 15.05
C CYS A 93 -11.29 22.32 15.33
N LYS A 94 -12.06 22.08 14.26
CA LYS A 94 -13.46 21.65 14.35
C LYS A 94 -13.61 20.28 13.67
N ALA A 95 -14.36 19.39 14.31
CA ALA A 95 -14.75 18.13 13.67
C ALA A 95 -15.92 18.38 12.71
N TYR A 96 -16.01 17.59 11.63
CA TYR A 96 -17.15 17.71 10.72
C TYR A 96 -18.42 17.15 11.39
N ASP A 97 -19.30 18.05 11.87
CA ASP A 97 -20.53 17.70 12.62
C ASP A 97 -21.60 16.99 11.77
N SER A 98 -21.48 17.01 10.43
CA SER A 98 -22.48 16.39 9.53
C SER A 98 -21.80 15.71 8.34
N ILE A 99 -21.84 14.38 8.34
CA ILE A 99 -21.30 13.53 7.25
C ILE A 99 -22.08 13.74 5.94
N LEU A 100 -23.36 14.13 6.03
CA LEU A 100 -24.28 14.20 4.88
C LEU A 100 -24.19 15.51 4.06
N ALA A 101 -23.58 16.55 4.60
CA ALA A 101 -23.39 17.84 3.92
C ALA A 101 -22.00 17.98 3.27
N LEU A 102 -21.19 16.93 3.32
CA LEU A 102 -19.80 16.95 2.86
C LEU A 102 -19.69 16.51 1.38
N PRO A 103 -18.77 17.08 0.58
CA PRO A 103 -18.56 16.67 -0.80
C PRO A 103 -18.35 15.14 -0.92
N GLN A 104 -19.03 14.53 -1.89
CA GLN A 104 -19.02 13.08 -2.13
C GLN A 104 -17.61 12.50 -2.29
N ASP A 105 -16.68 13.26 -2.89
CA ASP A 105 -15.27 12.87 -3.03
C ASP A 105 -14.60 12.59 -1.68
N LEU A 106 -14.89 13.40 -0.67
CA LEU A 106 -14.29 13.24 0.67
C LEU A 106 -14.88 12.03 1.40
N GLN A 107 -16.18 11.78 1.20
CA GLN A 107 -16.85 10.60 1.77
C GLN A 107 -16.33 9.30 1.14
N ALA A 108 -16.09 9.29 -0.18
CA ALA A 108 -15.49 8.16 -0.86
C ALA A 108 -14.06 7.89 -0.36
N SER A 109 -13.21 8.92 -0.23
CA SER A 109 -11.86 8.78 0.31
C SER A 109 -11.84 8.24 1.74
N ARG A 110 -12.76 8.69 2.61
CA ARG A 110 -12.93 8.14 3.96
C ARG A 110 -13.20 6.64 3.95
N ALA A 111 -14.20 6.23 3.17
CA ALA A 111 -14.58 4.83 3.07
C ALA A 111 -13.41 3.96 2.57
N LEU A 112 -12.72 4.41 1.52
CA LEU A 112 -11.59 3.66 0.93
C LEU A 112 -10.41 3.52 1.91
N ILE A 113 -10.04 4.58 2.64
CA ILE A 113 -8.97 4.51 3.65
C ILE A 113 -9.37 3.61 4.82
N CYS A 114 -10.61 3.71 5.32
CA CYS A 114 -11.10 2.81 6.39
C CYS A 114 -11.10 1.34 5.95
N VAL A 115 -11.53 1.05 4.72
CA VAL A 115 -11.49 -0.31 4.16
C VAL A 115 -10.04 -0.78 4.01
N SER A 116 -9.13 0.06 3.51
CA SER A 116 -7.70 -0.27 3.41
C SER A 116 -7.09 -0.64 4.77
N ILE A 117 -7.42 0.10 5.84
CA ILE A 117 -6.99 -0.21 7.21
C ILE A 117 -7.56 -1.57 7.65
N GLY A 118 -8.86 -1.81 7.45
CA GLY A 118 -9.50 -3.08 7.81
C GLY A 118 -8.88 -4.28 7.07
N VAL A 119 -8.64 -4.14 5.77
CA VAL A 119 -7.99 -5.17 4.94
C VAL A 119 -6.55 -5.40 5.39
N SER A 120 -5.81 -4.35 5.77
CA SER A 120 -4.45 -4.48 6.30
C SER A 120 -4.40 -5.26 7.62
N VAL A 121 -5.37 -5.07 8.52
CA VAL A 121 -5.47 -5.84 9.77
C VAL A 121 -5.69 -7.33 9.48
N VAL A 122 -6.57 -7.64 8.52
CA VAL A 122 -6.79 -9.03 8.08
C VAL A 122 -5.51 -9.62 7.47
N ALA A 123 -4.78 -8.84 6.67
CA ALA A 123 -3.51 -9.25 6.09
C ALA A 123 -2.47 -9.59 7.16
N ILE A 124 -2.31 -8.76 8.19
CA ILE A 124 -1.43 -9.03 9.34
C ILE A 124 -1.81 -10.34 10.02
N GLY A 125 -3.11 -10.56 10.27
CA GLY A 125 -3.60 -11.80 10.86
C GLY A 125 -3.24 -13.04 10.03
N LEU A 126 -3.44 -12.99 8.71
CA LEU A 126 -3.06 -14.06 7.79
C LEU A 126 -1.55 -14.31 7.78
N THR A 127 -0.74 -13.26 7.81
CA THR A 127 0.73 -13.37 7.87
C THR A 127 1.21 -14.00 9.17
N VAL A 128 0.59 -13.68 10.31
CA VAL A 128 0.91 -14.29 11.62
C VAL A 128 0.54 -15.77 11.65
N VAL A 129 -0.62 -16.15 11.10
CA VAL A 129 -1.03 -17.56 11.00
C VAL A 129 -0.12 -18.34 10.04
N GLY A 130 0.33 -17.70 8.95
CA GLY A 130 1.28 -18.28 7.99
C GLY A 130 2.72 -18.43 8.51
N ALA A 131 3.09 -17.71 9.58
CA ALA A 131 4.46 -17.72 10.11
C ALA A 131 4.88 -19.09 10.65
N ARG A 132 6.13 -19.50 10.38
CA ARG A 132 6.66 -20.82 10.75
C ARG A 132 6.57 -21.13 12.25
N SER A 133 6.65 -20.12 13.10
CA SER A 133 6.58 -20.23 14.57
C SER A 133 5.18 -20.55 15.13
N THR A 134 4.11 -20.45 14.34
CA THR A 134 2.74 -20.71 14.81
C THR A 134 2.40 -22.20 14.62
N ASN A 135 2.33 -22.97 15.70
CA ASN A 135 2.06 -24.42 15.74
C ASN A 135 0.54 -24.74 15.66
N PHE A 136 -0.21 -24.03 14.82
CA PHE A 136 -1.68 -24.17 14.75
C PHE A 136 -2.12 -25.31 13.82
N TYR A 137 -1.26 -25.70 12.86
CA TYR A 137 -1.49 -26.81 11.93
C TYR A 137 -0.31 -27.80 12.02
N HIS A 138 -0.58 -29.00 12.50
CA HIS A 138 0.43 -30.03 12.72
C HIS A 138 0.75 -30.86 11.45
N ASP A 139 -0.08 -30.83 10.40
CA ASP A 139 0.05 -31.77 9.26
C ASP A 139 0.23 -31.19 7.84
N ASP A 140 -0.13 -29.93 7.53
CA ASP A 140 -0.04 -29.43 6.13
C ASP A 140 0.84 -28.19 5.95
N ARG A 141 2.10 -28.41 5.55
CA ARG A 141 3.05 -27.34 5.13
C ARG A 141 2.51 -26.55 3.93
N LEU A 142 1.79 -27.21 3.03
CA LEU A 142 1.18 -26.59 1.84
C LEU A 142 0.07 -25.60 2.21
N THR A 143 -0.82 -25.97 3.14
CA THR A 143 -1.90 -25.10 3.63
C THR A 143 -1.33 -23.87 4.32
N LYS A 144 -0.30 -24.04 5.17
CA LYS A 144 0.41 -22.94 5.82
C LYS A 144 1.05 -21.97 4.82
N ALA A 145 1.65 -22.51 3.76
CA ALA A 145 2.23 -21.70 2.69
C ALA A 145 1.15 -20.94 1.90
N ASN A 146 -0.03 -21.52 1.69
CA ASN A 146 -1.15 -20.87 1.00
C ASN A 146 -1.74 -19.71 1.81
N VAL A 147 -1.85 -19.87 3.14
CA VAL A 147 -2.29 -18.81 4.03
C VAL A 147 -1.30 -17.63 4.03
N GLY A 148 0.00 -17.89 4.10
CA GLY A 148 1.02 -16.83 4.00
C GLY A 148 0.96 -16.06 2.67
N LEU A 149 0.76 -16.76 1.55
CA LEU A 149 0.58 -16.13 0.23
C LEU A 149 -0.68 -15.25 0.18
N SER A 150 -1.79 -15.74 0.73
CA SER A 150 -3.01 -14.95 0.79
C SER A 150 -2.81 -13.65 1.58
N GLY A 151 -2.02 -13.67 2.66
CA GLY A 151 -1.66 -12.47 3.41
C GLY A 151 -0.89 -11.44 2.57
N GLY A 152 0.10 -11.88 1.79
CA GLY A 152 0.87 -11.01 0.89
C GLY A 152 0.01 -10.36 -0.21
N VAL A 153 -0.89 -11.12 -0.84
CA VAL A 153 -1.81 -10.60 -1.87
C VAL A 153 -2.79 -9.60 -1.25
N VAL A 154 -3.33 -9.90 -0.07
CA VAL A 154 -4.24 -9.00 0.64
C VAL A 154 -3.53 -7.69 1.04
N PHE A 155 -2.25 -7.74 1.40
CA PHE A 155 -1.44 -6.52 1.61
C PHE A 155 -1.26 -5.66 0.35
N ILE A 156 -1.06 -6.28 -0.81
CA ILE A 156 -0.98 -5.55 -2.08
C ILE A 156 -2.32 -4.86 -2.38
N ILE A 157 -3.43 -5.57 -2.20
CA ILE A 157 -4.77 -5.01 -2.39
C ILE A 157 -5.01 -3.84 -1.42
N ALA A 158 -4.61 -3.99 -0.14
CA ALA A 158 -4.72 -2.92 0.85
C ALA A 158 -3.92 -1.67 0.45
N GLY A 159 -2.70 -1.85 -0.05
CA GLY A 159 -1.85 -0.77 -0.55
C GLY A 159 -2.47 -0.04 -1.75
N LEU A 160 -3.04 -0.78 -2.71
CA LEU A 160 -3.75 -0.20 -3.85
C LEU A 160 -4.99 0.60 -3.42
N LEU A 161 -5.78 0.06 -2.48
CA LEU A 161 -6.93 0.75 -1.90
C LEU A 161 -6.54 2.03 -1.14
N CYS A 162 -5.29 2.16 -0.68
CA CYS A 162 -4.77 3.39 -0.08
C CYS A 162 -4.29 4.39 -1.16
N ILE A 163 -3.61 3.93 -2.21
CA ILE A 163 -3.09 4.81 -3.28
C ILE A 163 -4.21 5.45 -4.09
N ILE A 164 -5.29 4.72 -4.39
CA ILE A 164 -6.42 5.21 -5.20
C ILE A 164 -7.04 6.51 -4.62
N PRO A 165 -7.54 6.55 -3.37
CA PRO A 165 -8.14 7.76 -2.81
C PRO A 165 -7.13 8.90 -2.65
N VAL A 166 -5.87 8.59 -2.30
CA VAL A 166 -4.82 9.62 -2.16
C VAL A 166 -4.51 10.28 -3.50
N SER A 167 -4.41 9.47 -4.56
CA SER A 167 -4.16 9.96 -5.93
C SER A 167 -5.36 10.73 -6.49
N TRP A 168 -6.58 10.27 -6.19
CA TRP A 168 -7.80 10.98 -6.54
C TRP A 168 -7.88 12.36 -5.86
N SER A 169 -7.60 12.41 -4.55
CA SER A 169 -7.54 13.67 -3.81
C SER A 169 -6.46 14.60 -4.33
N ALA A 170 -5.27 14.10 -4.70
CA ALA A 170 -4.24 14.91 -5.34
C ALA A 170 -4.72 15.46 -6.70
N HIS A 171 -5.37 14.63 -7.52
CA HIS A 171 -5.88 15.04 -8.83
C HIS A 171 -6.97 16.11 -8.75
N SER A 172 -7.91 15.98 -7.81
CA SER A 172 -8.98 16.99 -7.62
C SER A 172 -8.44 18.33 -7.12
N ILE A 173 -7.39 18.31 -6.29
CA ILE A 173 -6.67 19.51 -5.85
C ILE A 173 -6.00 20.20 -7.05
N ILE A 174 -5.24 19.44 -7.85
CA ILE A 174 -4.49 19.97 -8.99
C ILE A 174 -5.44 20.55 -10.05
N THR A 175 -6.52 19.83 -10.40
CA THR A 175 -7.50 20.34 -11.37
C THR A 175 -8.25 21.57 -10.83
N GLY A 176 -8.45 21.65 -9.51
CA GLY A 176 -8.94 22.85 -8.82
C GLY A 176 -8.07 24.09 -9.04
N PHE A 177 -6.74 23.94 -9.11
CA PHE A 177 -5.82 25.06 -9.38
C PHE A 177 -5.90 25.62 -10.80
N TYR A 178 -6.11 24.76 -11.80
CA TYR A 178 -6.10 25.17 -13.21
C TYR A 178 -7.45 25.72 -13.71
N ASN A 179 -8.52 25.61 -12.92
CA ASN A 179 -9.82 26.11 -13.31
C ASN A 179 -9.87 27.66 -13.30
N PRO A 180 -10.24 28.32 -14.41
CA PRO A 180 -10.22 29.78 -14.53
C PRO A 180 -11.41 30.49 -13.87
N LEU A 181 -12.33 29.75 -13.23
CA LEU A 181 -13.48 30.34 -12.54
C LEU A 181 -13.03 30.94 -11.19
N PRO A 182 -13.33 32.22 -10.91
CA PRO A 182 -12.73 32.95 -9.80
C PRO A 182 -13.42 32.59 -8.49
N THR A 183 -12.95 31.53 -7.85
CA THR A 183 -13.13 31.37 -6.41
C THR A 183 -11.73 31.30 -5.83
N SER A 184 -11.29 32.41 -5.24
CA SER A 184 -10.05 32.53 -4.44
C SER A 184 -9.92 31.46 -3.35
N GLU A 185 -11.01 30.74 -3.09
CA GLU A 185 -11.18 29.68 -2.12
C GLU A 185 -10.65 28.30 -2.56
N ARG A 186 -10.37 28.10 -3.86
CA ARG A 186 -10.02 26.78 -4.41
C ARG A 186 -8.55 26.54 -4.72
N ARG A 187 -7.68 27.54 -4.54
CA ARG A 187 -6.21 27.38 -4.64
C ARG A 187 -5.67 26.74 -3.35
N GLY A 188 -5.79 25.43 -3.24
CA GLY A 188 -5.31 24.68 -2.09
C GLY A 188 -4.11 23.80 -2.43
N GLU A 189 -2.98 23.98 -1.76
CA GLU A 189 -1.78 23.17 -1.94
C GLU A 189 -1.96 21.74 -1.42
N LEU A 190 -1.14 20.83 -1.96
CA LEU A 190 -1.09 19.44 -1.54
C LEU A 190 -0.60 19.36 -0.09
N GLY A 191 -1.39 18.77 0.79
CA GLY A 191 -0.99 18.60 2.18
C GLY A 191 0.06 17.49 2.37
N ALA A 192 0.83 17.59 3.45
CA ALA A 192 1.90 16.64 3.78
C ALA A 192 1.42 15.18 3.83
N SER A 193 0.17 14.94 4.23
CA SER A 193 -0.37 13.58 4.35
C SER A 193 -0.54 12.86 3.00
N ILE A 194 -0.69 13.58 1.88
CA ILE A 194 -0.79 12.96 0.55
C ILE A 194 0.53 12.25 0.20
N TYR A 195 1.66 12.89 0.48
CA TYR A 195 2.99 12.30 0.27
C TYR A 195 3.21 11.07 1.16
N VAL A 196 2.79 11.17 2.43
CA VAL A 196 2.83 10.04 3.36
C VAL A 196 1.92 8.90 2.87
N GLY A 197 0.78 9.22 2.24
CA GLY A 197 -0.13 8.26 1.60
C GLY A 197 0.48 7.46 0.48
N TRP A 198 1.16 8.13 -0.44
CA TRP A 198 1.90 7.44 -1.49
C TRP A 198 3.03 6.59 -0.93
N ALA A 199 3.80 7.12 0.03
CA ALA A 199 4.87 6.36 0.68
C ALA A 199 4.32 5.12 1.40
N SER A 200 3.25 5.27 2.18
CA SER A 200 2.63 4.18 2.95
C SER A 200 2.03 3.11 2.05
N GLY A 201 1.30 3.51 1.00
CA GLY A 201 0.75 2.60 0.00
C GLY A 201 1.84 1.85 -0.77
N ALA A 202 2.91 2.53 -1.18
CA ALA A 202 4.05 1.90 -1.84
C ALA A 202 4.76 0.90 -0.92
N LEU A 203 4.97 1.25 0.35
CA LEU A 203 5.55 0.34 1.35
C LEU A 203 4.69 -0.91 1.57
N LEU A 204 3.36 -0.77 1.59
CA LEU A 204 2.43 -1.92 1.69
C LEU A 204 2.53 -2.84 0.45
N VAL A 205 2.57 -2.26 -0.76
CA VAL A 205 2.70 -3.03 -2.01
C VAL A 205 4.05 -3.74 -2.09
N ILE A 206 5.14 -3.04 -1.76
CA ILE A 206 6.48 -3.61 -1.76
C ILE A 206 6.60 -4.70 -0.68
N GLY A 207 6.11 -4.44 0.53
CA GLY A 207 6.08 -5.42 1.63
C GLY A 207 5.29 -6.67 1.26
N GLY A 208 4.08 -6.51 0.71
CA GLY A 208 3.26 -7.63 0.23
C GLY A 208 3.91 -8.39 -0.93
N GLY A 209 4.56 -7.69 -1.87
CA GLY A 209 5.29 -8.29 -2.98
C GLY A 209 6.48 -9.14 -2.52
N ILE A 210 7.28 -8.64 -1.57
CA ILE A 210 8.39 -9.40 -0.96
C ILE A 210 7.88 -10.69 -0.30
N LEU A 211 6.76 -10.61 0.42
CA LEU A 211 6.13 -11.78 1.05
C LEU A 211 5.59 -12.80 0.03
N CYS A 212 5.13 -12.35 -1.14
CA CYS A 212 4.68 -13.25 -2.21
C CYS A 212 5.85 -13.99 -2.88
N ILE A 213 6.94 -13.26 -3.21
CA ILE A 213 8.11 -13.79 -3.93
C ILE A 213 8.81 -14.89 -3.11
N GLU A 214 8.87 -14.72 -1.79
CA GLU A 214 9.54 -15.67 -0.92
C GLU A 214 8.84 -17.05 -0.87
N LYS A 215 7.50 -17.08 -0.98
CA LYS A 215 6.73 -18.33 -1.03
C LYS A 215 6.90 -19.07 -2.35
N GLU A 216 6.99 -18.36 -3.48
CA GLU A 216 7.24 -18.98 -4.79
C GLU A 216 8.60 -19.69 -4.82
N TYR A 217 9.59 -19.12 -4.15
CA TYR A 217 10.88 -19.77 -3.96
C TYR A 217 10.79 -21.09 -3.18
N TRP A 218 10.07 -21.12 -2.04
CA TRP A 218 9.90 -22.35 -1.25
C TRP A 218 9.03 -23.41 -1.94
N SER A 219 7.90 -23.00 -2.55
CA SER A 219 7.00 -23.91 -3.26
C SER A 219 7.71 -24.64 -4.40
N ASN A 220 8.57 -23.93 -5.14
CA ASN A 220 9.32 -24.52 -6.24
C ASN A 220 10.45 -25.44 -5.73
N LYS A 221 11.10 -25.09 -4.61
CA LYS A 221 12.17 -25.90 -4.00
C LYS A 221 11.63 -27.24 -3.46
N GLU A 222 10.47 -27.24 -2.81
CA GLU A 222 9.86 -28.46 -2.25
C GLU A 222 9.41 -29.42 -3.37
N GLN A 223 8.83 -28.89 -4.46
CA GLN A 223 8.48 -29.67 -5.65
C GLN A 223 9.73 -30.31 -6.30
N VAL A 224 10.82 -29.57 -6.45
CA VAL A 224 12.08 -30.11 -7.00
C VAL A 224 12.64 -31.20 -6.08
N ILE A 225 12.59 -31.04 -4.76
CA ILE A 225 13.05 -32.08 -3.82
C ILE A 225 12.20 -33.34 -3.92
N VAL A 226 10.87 -33.22 -3.99
CA VAL A 226 9.97 -34.38 -4.16
C VAL A 226 10.25 -35.09 -5.49
N ILE A 227 10.42 -34.35 -6.59
CA ILE A 227 10.79 -34.92 -7.89
C ILE A 227 12.16 -35.62 -7.83
N LEU A 228 13.16 -35.03 -7.18
CA LEU A 228 14.48 -35.64 -7.00
C LEU A 228 14.42 -36.90 -6.12
N TYR A 229 13.54 -36.92 -5.12
CA TYR A 229 13.32 -38.11 -4.29
C TYR A 229 12.63 -39.22 -5.08
N GLN A 230 11.64 -38.89 -5.91
CA GLN A 230 10.98 -39.83 -6.82
C GLN A 230 11.91 -40.36 -7.92
N MET A 231 12.89 -39.56 -8.36
CA MET A 231 13.90 -39.97 -9.35
C MET A 231 15.06 -40.79 -8.75
N ARG A 232 15.16 -40.88 -7.41
CA ARG A 232 16.23 -41.58 -6.70
C ARG A 232 15.80 -42.93 -6.10
N GLY A 233 14.51 -43.27 -6.15
CA GLY A 233 13.97 -44.60 -5.87
C GLY A 233 13.71 -45.38 -7.14
#